data_AF-A0A963NWT8-F1
#
_entry.id   AF-A0A963NWT8-F1
#
_cell.length_a   1.000
_cell.length_b   1.000
_cell.length_c   1.000
_cell.angle_alpha   90.00
_cell.angle_beta   90.00
_cell.angle_gamma   90.00
#
_symmetry.space_group_name_H-M   'P 1'
#
loop_
_entity.id
_entity.type
_entity.pdbx_description
1 polymer ?
#
loop_
_entity_poly.entity_id
_entity_poly.type
_entity_poly.pdbx_seq_one_letter_code
_entity_poly.pdbx_strand_id
1 'polypeptide(L)'
;TIIDGASVVILRQASEGSQLYGSVSPRDIADAFTEQGITFTRQQIRLESPLKTLGIHSVTVALHPEVEVQVSVNIARSHEEAEIQAGKAAPVLEEEAIDPESDEFTRGSGFDELGI
;
A
#
# COMPACT_ATOMS: atom_id res chain seq x y z
N THR A 1 7.36 23.42 -7.93
CA THR A 1 6.39 22.33 -7.84
C THR A 1 6.87 21.36 -6.80
N ILE A 2 6.08 21.15 -5.75
CA ILE A 2 6.40 20.30 -4.60
C ILE A 2 6.18 18.84 -5.01
N ILE A 3 7.26 18.05 -5.02
CA ILE A 3 7.28 16.62 -5.39
C ILE A 3 7.32 15.74 -4.12
N ASP A 4 7.25 16.35 -2.94
CA ASP A 4 7.30 15.65 -1.65
C ASP A 4 6.05 14.77 -1.47
N GLY A 5 6.25 13.46 -1.37
CA GLY A 5 5.16 12.49 -1.22
C GLY A 5 4.45 12.08 -2.53
N ALA A 6 5.05 12.30 -3.70
CA ALA A 6 4.46 11.87 -4.96
C ALA A 6 4.32 10.33 -5.01
N SER A 7 3.12 9.85 -5.32
CA SER A 7 2.81 8.42 -5.44
C SER A 7 2.31 8.04 -6.82
N VAL A 8 2.74 6.89 -7.33
CA VAL A 8 2.30 6.36 -8.62
C VAL A 8 1.83 4.92 -8.49
N VAL A 9 0.79 4.58 -9.24
CA VAL A 9 0.26 3.22 -9.34
C VAL A 9 0.76 2.59 -10.64
N ILE A 10 1.37 1.41 -10.54
CA ILE A 10 1.83 0.63 -11.69
C ILE A 10 1.10 -0.72 -11.69
N LEU A 11 0.40 -1.01 -12.79
CA LEU A 11 -0.35 -2.25 -12.94
C LEU A 11 0.52 -3.34 -13.58
N ARG A 12 0.75 -4.44 -12.87
CA ARG A 12 1.55 -5.57 -13.36
C ARG A 12 0.99 -6.92 -12.90
N GLN A 13 1.18 -7.93 -13.76
CA GLN A 13 0.81 -9.31 -13.46
C GLN A 13 1.74 -9.91 -12.41
N ALA A 14 1.16 -10.61 -11.44
CA ALA A 14 1.90 -11.27 -10.37
C ALA A 14 1.31 -12.65 -10.06
N SER A 15 2.16 -13.53 -9.54
CA SER A 15 1.83 -14.85 -9.03
C SER A 15 1.01 -14.76 -7.73
N GLU A 16 0.42 -15.88 -7.33
CA GLU A 16 -0.33 -16.01 -6.06
C GLU A 16 0.51 -15.62 -4.82
N GLY A 17 1.84 -15.77 -4.88
CA GLY A 17 2.76 -15.41 -3.79
C GLY A 17 3.18 -13.94 -3.72
N SER A 18 2.41 -12.99 -4.27
CA SER A 18 2.77 -11.56 -4.34
C SER A 18 4.07 -11.25 -5.11
N GLN A 19 4.55 -12.21 -5.89
CA GLN A 19 5.74 -12.09 -6.72
C GLN A 19 5.34 -11.68 -8.14
N LEU A 20 5.89 -10.59 -8.66
CA LEU A 20 5.67 -10.14 -10.04
C LEU A 20 6.25 -11.15 -11.04
N TYR A 21 5.53 -11.39 -12.14
CA TYR A 21 6.03 -12.20 -13.26
C TYR A 21 7.14 -11.49 -14.05
N GLY A 22 7.44 -10.23 -13.72
CA GLY A 22 8.52 -9.44 -14.29
C GLY A 22 9.25 -8.61 -13.24
N SER A 23 9.91 -7.56 -13.70
CA SER A 23 10.66 -6.63 -12.86
C SER A 23 10.28 -5.19 -13.16
N VAL A 24 9.90 -4.43 -12.15
CA VAL A 24 9.75 -2.99 -12.26
C VAL A 24 11.14 -2.35 -12.11
N SER A 25 11.54 -1.68 -13.17
CA SER A 25 12.84 -1.03 -13.31
C SER A 25 12.72 0.47 -13.09
N PRO A 26 13.81 1.21 -12.82
CA PRO A 26 13.74 2.67 -12.70
C PRO A 26 13.18 3.36 -13.95
N ARG A 27 13.32 2.75 -15.13
CA ARG A 27 12.70 3.25 -16.37
C ARG A 27 11.17 3.20 -16.32
N ASP A 28 10.60 2.12 -15.79
CA ASP A 28 9.14 1.92 -15.70
C ASP A 28 8.53 2.92 -14.72
N ILE A 29 9.23 3.16 -13.60
CA ILE A 29 8.87 4.18 -12.60
C ILE A 29 8.90 5.57 -13.23
N ALA A 30 9.97 5.91 -13.96
CA ALA A 30 10.09 7.20 -14.63
C ALA A 30 8.98 7.46 -15.66
N ASP A 31 8.60 6.43 -16.42
CA ASP A 31 7.53 6.48 -17.40
C ASP A 31 6.17 6.74 -16.72
N ALA A 32 5.87 5.98 -15.66
CA ALA A 32 4.62 6.12 -14.91
C ALA A 32 4.47 7.51 -14.25
N PHE A 33 5.57 8.10 -13.77
CA PHE A 33 5.55 9.48 -13.28
C PHE A 33 5.43 10.50 -14.42
N THR A 34 5.99 10.20 -15.59
CA THR A 34 5.87 11.06 -16.78
C THR A 34 4.43 11.12 -17.27
N GLU A 35 3.67 10.03 -17.17
CA GLU A 35 2.22 10.00 -17.43
C GLU A 35 1.43 10.91 -16.47
N GLN A 36 1.89 11.08 -15.23
CA GLN A 36 1.33 12.04 -14.27
C GLN A 36 1.82 13.50 -14.49
N GLY A 37 2.63 13.74 -15.53
CA GLY A 37 3.19 15.05 -15.83
C GLY A 37 4.47 15.40 -15.06
N ILE A 38 5.08 14.42 -14.38
CA ILE A 38 6.34 14.60 -13.65
C ILE A 38 7.45 13.83 -14.38
N THR A 39 8.35 14.55 -15.04
CA THR A 39 9.44 13.91 -15.79
C THR A 39 10.64 13.64 -14.89
N PHE A 40 10.98 12.36 -14.70
CA PHE A 40 12.22 11.93 -14.05
C PHE A 40 13.14 11.21 -15.04
N THR A 41 14.45 11.27 -14.80
CA THR A 41 15.41 10.44 -15.52
C THR A 41 15.76 9.20 -14.71
N ARG A 42 16.04 8.07 -15.39
CA ARG A 42 16.47 6.82 -14.74
C ARG A 42 17.70 7.00 -13.82
N GLN A 43 18.54 8.00 -14.10
CA GLN A 43 19.77 8.29 -13.37
C GLN A 43 19.50 8.98 -12.02
N GLN A 44 18.35 9.63 -11.89
CA GLN A 44 17.91 10.29 -10.65
C GLN A 44 17.25 9.30 -9.69
N ILE A 45 16.69 8.20 -10.20
CA ILE A 45 16.04 7.16 -9.40
C ILE A 45 17.11 6.28 -8.75
N ARG A 46 17.18 6.29 -7.42
CA ARG A 46 18.05 5.44 -6.61
C ARG A 46 17.29 4.17 -6.28
N LEU A 47 17.62 3.11 -7.01
CA LEU A 47 17.04 1.79 -6.81
C LEU A 47 18.18 0.78 -6.64
N GLU A 48 18.27 0.15 -5.48
CA GLU A 48 19.31 -0.86 -5.17
C GLU A 48 19.06 -2.18 -5.90
N SER A 49 17.78 -2.53 -6.09
CA SER A 49 17.37 -3.75 -6.78
C SER A 49 16.04 -3.56 -7.47
N PRO A 50 15.84 -4.16 -8.66
CA PRO A 50 14.56 -4.10 -9.36
C PRO A 50 13.43 -4.67 -8.49
N LEU A 51 12.27 -4.01 -8.50
CA LEU A 51 11.13 -4.44 -7.70
C LEU A 51 10.45 -5.63 -8.37
N LYS A 52 10.30 -6.72 -7.61
CA LYS A 52 9.71 -7.97 -8.09
C LYS A 52 8.54 -8.43 -7.23
N THR A 53 8.04 -7.58 -6.36
CA THR A 53 6.95 -7.88 -5.44
C THR A 53 5.83 -6.86 -5.59
N LEU A 54 4.60 -7.31 -5.43
CA LEU A 54 3.42 -6.45 -5.32
C LEU A 54 3.43 -5.66 -4.02
N GLY A 55 2.74 -4.52 -4.01
CA GLY A 55 2.59 -3.65 -2.85
C GLY A 55 3.24 -2.28 -3.02
N ILE A 56 3.31 -1.55 -1.91
CA ILE A 56 3.83 -0.18 -1.87
C ILE A 56 5.32 -0.22 -1.57
N HIS A 57 6.10 0.33 -2.48
CA HIS A 57 7.55 0.44 -2.37
C HIS A 57 7.97 1.89 -2.29
N SER A 58 8.84 2.22 -1.33
CA SER A 58 9.41 3.56 -1.22
C SER A 58 10.70 3.64 -2.03
N VAL A 59 10.80 4.61 -2.93
CA VAL A 59 11.95 4.81 -3.82
C VAL A 59 12.48 6.22 -3.66
N THR A 60 13.79 6.37 -3.54
CA THR A 60 14.44 7.68 -3.42
C THR A 60 14.77 8.22 -4.81
N VAL A 61 14.40 9.47 -5.07
CA VAL A 61 14.71 10.20 -6.31
C VAL A 61 15.56 11.41 -5.98
N ALA A 62 16.79 11.42 -6.46
CA ALA A 62 17.72 12.53 -6.32
C ALA A 62 17.48 13.53 -7.47
N LEU A 63 16.75 14.61 -7.21
CA LEU A 63 16.47 15.64 -8.22
C LEU A 63 17.72 16.48 -8.50
N HIS A 64 18.41 16.85 -7.42
CA HIS A 64 19.63 17.65 -7.42
C HIS A 64 20.58 17.15 -6.31
N PRO A 65 21.89 17.47 -6.36
CA PRO A 65 22.87 17.00 -5.37
C PRO A 65 22.58 17.44 -3.93
N GLU A 66 21.69 18.41 -3.73
CA GLU A 66 21.26 18.90 -2.42
C GLU A 66 19.81 18.54 -2.08
N VAL A 67 19.08 17.87 -3.01
CA VAL A 67 17.64 17.59 -2.86
C VAL A 67 17.32 16.16 -3.30
N GLU A 68 17.00 15.33 -2.31
CA GLU A 68 16.49 13.98 -2.48
C GLU A 68 15.04 13.94 -1.98
N VAL A 69 14.16 13.31 -2.75
CA VAL A 69 12.75 13.13 -2.39
C VAL A 69 12.43 11.65 -2.35
N GLN A 70 11.54 11.25 -1.44
CA GLN A 70 11.00 9.90 -1.41
C GLN A 70 9.67 9.87 -2.14
N VAL A 71 9.52 8.92 -3.06
CA VAL A 71 8.30 8.68 -3.82
C VAL A 71 7.77 7.28 -3.54
N SER A 72 6.45 7.13 -3.54
CA SER A 72 5.80 5.84 -3.28
C SER A 72 5.34 5.20 -4.59
N VAL A 73 5.80 3.99 -4.85
CA VAL A 73 5.43 3.20 -6.02
C VAL A 73 4.52 2.07 -5.57
N ASN A 74 3.22 2.21 -5.86
CA ASN A 74 2.23 1.19 -5.56
C ASN A 74 2.10 0.24 -6.76
N ILE A 75 2.45 -1.03 -6.57
CA ILE A 75 2.35 -2.05 -7.61
C ILE A 75 1.16 -2.95 -7.31
N ALA A 76 0.19 -2.99 -8.23
CA ALA A 76 -1.06 -3.74 -8.08
C ALA A 76 -1.38 -4.59 -9.32
N ARG A 77 -2.25 -5.60 -9.19
CA ARG A 77 -2.69 -6.44 -10.32
C ARG A 77 -3.83 -5.80 -11.10
N SER A 78 -4.64 -4.97 -10.43
CA SER A 78 -5.80 -4.26 -10.98
C SER A 78 -5.93 -2.88 -10.35
N HIS A 79 -6.60 -1.94 -11.03
CA HIS A 79 -6.84 -0.58 -10.52
C HIS A 79 -7.60 -0.60 -9.18
N GLU A 80 -8.61 -1.47 -9.07
CA GLU A 80 -9.40 -1.65 -7.84
C GLU A 80 -8.56 -2.15 -6.65
N GLU A 81 -7.58 -3.04 -6.88
CA GLU A 81 -6.63 -3.46 -5.84
C GLU A 81 -5.66 -2.33 -5.45
N ALA A 82 -5.28 -1.47 -6.40
CA ALA A 82 -4.43 -0.33 -6.12
C ALA A 82 -5.11 0.69 -5.21
N GLU A 83 -6.41 0.92 -5.40
CA GLU A 83 -7.23 1.79 -4.56
C GLU A 83 -7.38 1.24 -3.13
N ILE A 84 -7.54 -0.07 -2.98
CA ILE A 84 -7.59 -0.74 -1.67
C ILE A 84 -6.25 -0.63 -0.94
N GLN A 85 -5.13 -0.72 -1.66
CA GLN A 85 -3.79 -0.53 -1.10
C GLN A 85 -3.49 0.94 -0.78
N ALA A 86 -3.94 1.88 -1.62
CA ALA A 86 -3.76 3.32 -1.42
C ALA A 86 -4.71 3.91 -0.36
N GLY A 87 -5.82 3.24 -0.05
CA GLY A 87 -6.91 3.73 0.79
C GLY A 87 -6.71 3.67 2.31
N LYS A 88 -5.59 3.15 2.86
CA LYS A 88 -5.30 3.16 4.31
C LYS A 88 -3.80 3.31 4.64
N ALA A 89 -3.20 4.42 4.26
CA ALA A 89 -1.90 4.85 4.81
C ALA A 89 -1.85 6.36 5.08
N ALA A 90 -2.80 6.85 5.88
CA ALA A 90 -2.51 7.87 6.88
C ALA A 90 -2.52 7.14 8.24
N PRO A 91 -1.62 7.46 9.19
CA PRO A 91 -1.55 6.74 10.45
C PRO A 91 -2.79 7.09 11.27
N VAL A 92 -3.80 6.23 11.24
CA VAL A 92 -4.73 6.14 12.37
C VAL A 92 -4.03 5.27 13.41
N LEU A 93 -3.21 5.96 14.19
CA LEU A 93 -3.14 5.75 15.62
C LEU A 93 -4.60 5.84 16.12
N GLU A 94 -5.31 4.73 16.18
CA GLU A 94 -6.26 4.50 17.25
C GLU A 94 -6.47 2.99 17.35
N GLU A 95 -6.04 2.53 18.51
CA GLU A 95 -6.31 1.27 19.16
C GLU A 95 -7.80 0.92 19.09
N GLU A 96 -8.13 -0.25 18.57
CA GLU A 96 -9.20 -1.06 19.18
C GLU A 96 -8.84 -2.53 18.95
N ALA A 97 -8.09 -3.04 19.93
CA ALA A 97 -8.28 -4.41 20.34
C ALA A 97 -9.78 -4.59 20.62
N ILE A 98 -10.42 -5.49 19.88
CA ILE A 98 -11.62 -6.14 20.38
C ILE A 98 -11.26 -7.62 20.47
N ASP A 99 -10.95 -7.99 21.70
CA ASP A 99 -10.66 -9.31 22.21
C ASP A 99 -11.63 -10.39 21.70
N PRO A 100 -11.12 -11.57 21.32
CA PRO A 100 -11.93 -12.70 20.89
C PRO A 100 -12.48 -13.48 22.08
N GLU A 101 -13.36 -12.92 22.92
CA GLU A 101 -14.18 -13.74 23.83
C GLU A 101 -15.30 -12.93 24.50
N SER A 102 -16.54 -13.22 24.14
CA SER A 102 -17.68 -13.13 25.06
C SER A 102 -18.66 -14.23 24.70
N ASP A 103 -18.24 -15.44 25.11
CA ASP A 103 -19.06 -16.45 25.78
C ASP A 103 -20.56 -16.09 25.85
N GLU A 104 -21.33 -16.62 24.88
CA GLU A 104 -22.78 -16.74 25.05
C GLU A 104 -23.05 -17.90 26.02
N PHE A 105 -22.87 -17.64 27.32
CA PHE A 105 -23.36 -18.52 28.38
C PHE A 105 -24.14 -17.69 29.40
N THR A 106 -25.33 -18.19 29.76
CA THR A 106 -26.30 -17.70 30.76
C THR A 106 -27.35 -16.67 30.35
N ARG A 107 -28.29 -17.05 29.47
CA ARG A 107 -29.70 -16.65 29.69
C ARG A 107 -30.39 -17.71 30.55
N GLY A 108 -30.10 -17.66 31.85
CA GLY A 108 -30.91 -18.34 32.87
C GLY A 108 -32.32 -17.77 32.86
N SER A 109 -33.23 -18.44 32.15
CA SER A 109 -34.67 -18.21 32.31
C SER A 109 -35.16 -19.16 33.39
N GLY A 110 -34.99 -18.73 34.64
CA GLY A 110 -35.49 -19.41 35.82
C GLY A 110 -36.18 -18.40 36.71
N PHE A 111 -37.48 -18.20 36.47
CA PHE A 111 -38.57 -18.07 37.46
C PHE A 111 -39.77 -17.38 36.80
N ASP A 112 -40.77 -18.15 36.41
CA ASP A 112 -42.16 -17.69 36.46
C ASP A 112 -42.96 -18.69 37.29
N GLU A 113 -43.78 -18.09 38.12
CA GLU A 113 -44.40 -18.55 39.35
C GLU A 113 -45.74 -19.23 39.05
N LEU A 114 -45.88 -20.53 39.32
CA LEU A 114 -47.19 -21.12 39.58
C LEU A 114 -47.09 -22.16 40.69
N GLY A 115 -47.38 -21.69 41.91
CA GLY A 115 -47.88 -22.54 42.97
C GLY A 115 -49.36 -22.82 42.73
N ILE A 116 -49.68 -24.05 42.34
CA ILE A 116 -50.92 -24.77 42.70
C ILE A 116 -50.58 -26.25 42.80
#